data_AF-A0AAD9UW15-F1
#
_entry.id   AF-A0AAD9UW15-F1
#
_cell.length_a   1.000
_cell.length_b   1.000
_cell.length_c   1.000
_cell.angle_alpha   90.00
_cell.angle_beta   90.00
_cell.angle_gamma   90.00
#
_symmetry.space_group_name_H-M   'P 1'
#
loop_
_entity.id
_entity.type
_entity.pdbx_description
1 polymer ?
#
loop_
_entity_poly.entity_id
_entity_poly.type
_entity_poly.pdbx_seq_one_letter_code
_entity_poly.pdbx_strand_id
1 'polypeptide(L)'
;MILDTNVSPVQEVNYLRRFTSGEALKLIDNYRKQKQRDPNWLLDSLWAELERHFGSAAAITRVLLERMDKTAAFNDGENEKLQEFADLCADVESKMSYLPGLACLNFPITIQPIAEKLPVSLRPKWEKDQY
;
A
#
# COMPACT_ATOMS: atom_id res chain seq x y z
N MET A 1 5.84 11.40 11.99
CA MET A 1 5.77 10.62 13.24
C MET A 1 5.36 11.58 14.33
N ILE A 2 4.16 11.43 14.92
CA ILE A 2 3.73 12.29 16.03
C ILE A 2 4.46 11.78 17.28
N LEU A 3 5.56 12.44 17.62
CA LEU A 3 6.46 12.05 18.72
C LEU A 3 6.01 12.62 20.09
N ASP A 4 4.91 13.38 20.13
CA ASP A 4 4.52 14.19 21.31
C ASP A 4 3.22 13.75 22.00
N THR A 5 2.74 12.53 21.76
CA THR A 5 1.65 11.97 22.55
C THR A 5 2.19 10.90 23.46
N ASN A 6 2.14 11.13 24.78
CA ASN A 6 2.44 10.15 25.81
C ASN A 6 1.35 9.07 25.85
N VAL A 7 1.30 8.25 24.78
CA VAL A 7 0.33 7.18 24.59
C VAL A 7 0.86 5.93 25.27
N SER A 8 0.07 5.36 26.17
CA SER A 8 0.42 4.07 26.77
C SER A 8 0.36 2.93 25.73
N PRO A 9 1.12 1.84 25.90
CA PRO A 9 1.08 0.72 24.95
C PRO A 9 -0.32 0.14 24.72
N VAL A 10 -1.16 0.14 25.76
CA VAL A 10 -2.56 -0.30 25.66
C VAL A 10 -3.37 0.62 24.73
N GLN A 11 -3.14 1.92 24.78
CA GLN A 11 -3.79 2.89 23.89
C GLN A 11 -3.30 2.74 22.46
N GLU A 12 -2.01 2.50 22.23
CA GLU A 12 -1.47 2.22 20.89
C GLU A 12 -2.13 0.99 20.26
N VAL A 13 -2.27 -0.11 21.02
CA VAL A 13 -2.99 -1.31 20.55
C VAL A 13 -4.46 -0.99 20.23
N ASN A 14 -5.11 -0.12 21.02
CA ASN A 14 -6.48 0.32 20.72
C ASN A 14 -6.55 1.16 19.44
N TYR A 15 -5.56 2.01 19.17
CA TYR A 15 -5.47 2.78 17.92
C TYR A 15 -5.23 1.88 16.72
N LEU A 16 -4.27 0.94 16.82
CA LEU A 16 -4.03 -0.08 15.80
C LEU A 16 -5.34 -0.78 15.44
N ARG A 17 -6.08 -1.24 16.46
CA ARG A 17 -7.38 -1.89 16.25
C ARG A 17 -8.41 -0.97 15.58
N ARG A 18 -8.47 0.31 15.96
CA ARG A 18 -9.45 1.27 15.45
C ARG A 18 -9.20 1.63 13.98
N PHE A 19 -7.94 1.67 13.56
CA PHE A 19 -7.51 2.15 12.24
C PHE A 19 -7.01 1.05 11.31
N THR A 20 -7.22 -0.22 11.68
CA THR A 20 -6.96 -1.36 10.79
C THR A 20 -8.26 -2.10 10.47
N SER A 21 -8.24 -2.88 9.40
CA SER A 21 -9.36 -3.69 8.95
C SER A 21 -8.86 -5.00 8.35
N GLY A 22 -9.79 -5.90 8.00
CA GLY A 22 -9.46 -7.17 7.34
C GLY A 22 -8.53 -8.08 8.18
N GLU A 23 -7.52 -8.65 7.53
CA GLU A 23 -6.59 -9.60 8.16
C GLU A 23 -5.71 -8.96 9.25
N ALA A 24 -5.31 -7.69 9.08
CA ALA A 24 -4.55 -6.97 10.09
C ALA A 24 -5.35 -6.81 11.40
N LEU A 25 -6.65 -6.48 11.30
CA LEU A 25 -7.53 -6.40 12.47
C LEU A 25 -7.70 -7.76 13.16
N LYS A 26 -7.86 -8.84 12.38
CA LYS A 26 -7.95 -10.20 12.93
C LYS A 26 -6.69 -10.58 13.71
N LEU A 27 -5.51 -10.22 13.19
CA LEU A 27 -4.24 -10.44 13.87
C LEU A 27 -4.19 -9.70 15.21
N ILE A 28 -4.55 -8.42 15.23
CA ILE A 28 -4.58 -7.58 16.45
C ILE A 28 -5.55 -8.16 17.49
N ASP A 29 -6.75 -8.54 17.08
CA ASP A 29 -7.75 -9.13 17.97
C ASP A 29 -7.29 -10.48 18.55
N ASN A 30 -6.53 -11.28 17.79
CA ASN A 30 -5.96 -12.54 18.28
C ASN A 30 -4.86 -12.32 19.32
N TYR A 31 -3.96 -11.35 19.11
CA TYR A 31 -2.92 -11.01 20.08
C TYR A 31 -3.51 -10.54 21.41
N ARG A 32 -4.60 -9.75 21.39
CA ARG A 32 -5.29 -9.31 22.62
C ARG A 32 -5.93 -10.43 23.43
N LYS A 33 -6.32 -11.54 22.80
CA LYS A 33 -6.90 -12.70 23.49
C LYS A 33 -5.84 -13.49 24.26
N GLN A 34 -4.58 -13.38 23.85
CA GLN A 34 -3.47 -13.99 24.58
C GLN A 34 -3.33 -13.23 25.91
N LYS A 35 -3.64 -13.88 27.04
CA LYS A 35 -3.58 -13.26 28.37
C LYS A 35 -2.13 -13.04 28.80
N GLN A 36 -1.46 -12.06 28.20
CA GLN A 36 -0.10 -11.65 28.57
C GLN A 36 -0.15 -10.39 29.44
N ARG A 37 0.59 -10.40 30.55
CA ARG A 37 0.54 -9.34 31.57
C ARG A 37 1.35 -8.09 31.23
N ASP A 38 2.24 -8.14 30.24
CA ASP A 38 3.08 -7.01 29.85
C ASP A 38 2.56 -6.36 28.54
N PRO A 39 2.01 -5.13 28.62
CA PRO A 39 1.54 -4.40 27.47
C PRO A 39 2.64 -3.99 26.48
N ASN A 40 3.89 -3.81 26.93
CA ASN A 40 4.99 -3.38 26.07
C ASN A 40 5.39 -4.54 25.15
N TRP A 41 5.67 -5.70 25.72
CA TRP A 41 5.97 -6.91 24.96
C TRP A 41 4.88 -7.24 23.94
N LEU A 42 3.59 -7.07 24.32
CA LEU A 42 2.47 -7.35 23.42
C LEU A 42 2.49 -6.40 22.23
N LEU A 43 2.71 -5.11 22.48
CA LEU A 43 2.79 -4.10 21.43
C LEU A 43 3.98 -4.35 20.50
N ASP A 44 5.16 -4.63 21.05
CA ASP A 44 6.38 -4.91 20.27
C ASP A 44 6.21 -6.15 19.38
N SER A 45 5.67 -7.22 19.96
CA SER A 45 5.43 -8.47 19.22
C SER A 45 4.37 -8.29 18.14
N LEU A 46 3.33 -7.49 18.42
CA LEU A 46 2.29 -7.18 17.45
C LEU A 46 2.84 -6.36 16.27
N TRP A 47 3.66 -5.35 16.53
CA TRP A 47 4.33 -4.59 15.48
C TRP A 47 5.26 -5.46 14.65
N ALA A 48 6.05 -6.33 15.27
CA ALA A 48 6.91 -7.26 14.56
C ALA A 48 6.12 -8.21 13.64
N GLU A 49 4.96 -8.71 14.10
CA GLU A 49 4.13 -9.61 13.30
C GLU A 49 3.39 -8.88 12.18
N LEU A 50 2.94 -7.64 12.42
CA LEU A 50 2.38 -6.76 11.37
C LEU A 50 3.42 -6.48 10.28
N GLU A 51 4.65 -6.15 10.67
CA GLU A 51 5.76 -5.94 9.74
C GLU A 51 6.06 -7.22 8.94
N ARG A 52 6.08 -8.37 9.61
CA ARG A 52 6.33 -9.67 8.98
C ARG A 52 5.27 -10.04 7.94
N HIS A 53 4.00 -9.77 8.21
CA HIS A 53 2.88 -10.14 7.31
C HIS A 53 2.63 -9.11 6.22
N PHE A 54 2.75 -7.83 6.54
CA PHE A 54 2.27 -6.73 5.70
C PHE A 54 3.38 -5.74 5.30
N GLY A 55 4.44 -5.62 6.10
CA GLY A 55 5.52 -4.64 5.91
C GLY A 55 6.65 -5.07 4.97
N SER A 56 6.74 -6.36 4.62
CA SER A 56 7.80 -6.81 3.70
C SER A 56 7.77 -6.05 2.37
N ALA A 57 8.94 -5.66 1.85
CA ALA A 57 9.05 -4.92 0.59
C ALA A 57 8.34 -5.63 -0.58
N ALA A 58 8.37 -6.97 -0.60
CA ALA A 58 7.66 -7.77 -1.58
C ALA A 58 6.12 -7.67 -1.45
N ALA A 59 5.58 -7.71 -0.22
CA ALA A 59 4.15 -7.55 0.02
C ALA A 59 3.68 -6.15 -0.39
N ILE A 60 4.41 -5.10 -0.01
CA ILE A 60 4.09 -3.72 -0.38
C ILE A 60 4.16 -3.53 -1.91
N THR A 61 5.22 -4.02 -2.55
CA THR A 61 5.38 -3.99 -4.01
C THR A 61 4.18 -4.65 -4.70
N ARG A 62 3.80 -5.86 -4.28
CA ARG A 62 2.67 -6.59 -4.87
C ARG A 62 1.37 -5.80 -4.74
N VAL A 63 1.07 -5.27 -3.56
CA VAL A 63 -0.16 -4.49 -3.33
C VAL A 63 -0.19 -3.22 -4.18
N LEU A 64 0.95 -2.53 -4.34
CA LEU A 64 1.02 -1.34 -5.20
C LEU A 64 0.78 -1.69 -6.67
N LEU A 65 1.40 -2.75 -7.18
CA LEU A 65 1.18 -3.22 -8.56
C LEU A 65 -0.27 -3.62 -8.80
N GLU A 66 -0.89 -4.36 -7.87
CA GLU A 66 -2.30 -4.72 -7.94
C GLU A 66 -3.23 -3.50 -7.88
N ARG A 67 -2.86 -2.47 -7.11
CA ARG A 67 -3.63 -1.21 -7.08
C ARG A 67 -3.52 -0.49 -8.41
N MET A 68 -2.32 -0.32 -8.96
CA MET A 68 -2.11 0.33 -10.26
C MET A 68 -2.92 -0.36 -11.35
N ASP A 69 -2.88 -1.70 -11.38
CA ASP A 69 -3.62 -2.54 -12.33
C ASP A 69 -5.15 -2.34 -12.26
N LYS A 70 -5.68 -2.09 -11.06
CA LYS A 70 -7.12 -1.84 -10.84
C LYS A 70 -7.51 -0.39 -11.12
N THR A 71 -6.71 0.56 -10.66
CA THR A 71 -7.01 2.00 -10.78
C THR A 71 -6.80 2.53 -12.20
N ALA A 72 -5.99 1.86 -13.02
CA ALA A 72 -5.83 2.21 -14.44
C ALA A 72 -7.10 1.98 -15.27
N ALA A 73 -8.05 1.17 -14.79
CA ALA A 73 -9.27 0.84 -15.50
C ALA A 73 -10.38 1.88 -15.25
N PHE A 74 -10.42 2.92 -16.10
CA PHE A 74 -11.46 3.95 -16.11
C PHE A 74 -11.78 4.40 -17.54
N ASN A 75 -12.89 5.13 -17.70
CA ASN A 75 -13.38 5.64 -18.98
C ASN A 75 -13.00 7.11 -19.22
N ASP A 76 -13.11 7.54 -20.47
CA ASP A 76 -12.94 8.94 -20.84
C ASP A 76 -13.95 9.84 -20.08
N GLY A 77 -13.45 10.93 -19.51
CA GLY A 77 -14.25 11.88 -18.72
C GLY A 77 -14.37 11.56 -17.22
N GLU A 78 -13.89 10.40 -16.75
CA GLU A 78 -13.81 10.08 -15.32
C GLU A 78 -12.61 10.78 -14.65
N ASN A 79 -12.66 12.11 -14.57
CA ASN A 79 -11.55 12.95 -14.10
C ASN A 79 -11.08 12.62 -12.67
N GLU A 80 -12.00 12.21 -11.78
CA GLU A 80 -11.65 11.80 -10.41
C GLU A 80 -10.78 10.53 -10.40
N LYS A 81 -11.13 9.53 -11.22
CA LYS A 81 -10.34 8.30 -11.33
C LYS A 81 -9.00 8.53 -12.02
N LEU A 82 -8.97 9.43 -13.01
CA LEU A 82 -7.72 9.86 -13.63
C LEU A 82 -6.79 10.49 -12.59
N GLN A 83 -7.31 11.38 -11.74
CA GLN A 83 -6.53 11.99 -10.67
C GLN A 83 -6.07 10.94 -9.65
N GLU A 84 -6.95 10.02 -9.22
CA GLU A 84 -6.58 8.93 -8.32
C GLU A 84 -5.44 8.06 -8.89
N PHE A 85 -5.51 7.74 -10.19
CA PHE A 85 -4.46 6.99 -10.87
C PHE A 85 -3.14 7.78 -10.95
N ALA A 86 -3.20 9.07 -11.28
CA ALA A 86 -2.04 9.94 -11.34
C ALA A 86 -1.35 10.07 -9.96
N ASP A 87 -2.14 10.26 -8.90
CA ASP A 87 -1.65 10.32 -7.52
C ASP A 87 -0.97 9.00 -7.11
N LEU A 88 -1.54 7.86 -7.50
CA LEU A 88 -0.94 6.55 -7.27
C LEU A 88 0.38 6.38 -8.04
N CYS A 89 0.47 6.84 -9.29
CA CYS A 89 1.72 6.81 -10.06
C CYS A 89 2.82 7.61 -9.35
N ALA A 90 2.52 8.83 -8.88
CA ALA A 90 3.47 9.65 -8.13
C ALA A 90 3.91 9.00 -6.81
N ASP A 91 2.97 8.39 -6.09
CA ASP A 91 3.26 7.63 -4.85
C ASP A 91 4.20 6.45 -5.12
N VAL A 92 3.96 5.69 -6.19
CA VAL A 92 4.79 4.55 -6.62
C VAL A 92 6.18 5.02 -7.06
N GLU A 93 6.27 6.07 -7.86
CA GLU A 93 7.55 6.63 -8.32
C GLU A 93 8.42 7.08 -7.13
N SER A 94 7.83 7.76 -6.15
CA SER A 94 8.54 8.19 -4.93
C SER A 94 9.12 7.01 -4.13
N LYS A 95 8.50 5.82 -4.25
CA LYS A 95 8.86 4.59 -3.53
C LYS A 95 9.88 3.72 -4.26
N MET A 96 10.11 3.94 -5.56
CA MET A 96 11.03 3.11 -6.36
C MET A 96 12.46 3.10 -5.81
N SER A 97 12.88 4.16 -5.12
CA SER A 97 14.22 4.26 -4.53
C SER A 97 14.49 3.29 -3.38
N TYR A 98 13.44 2.84 -2.66
CA TYR A 98 13.56 1.94 -1.50
C TYR A 98 12.70 0.67 -1.61
N LEU A 99 11.87 0.54 -2.65
CA LEU A 99 11.19 -0.70 -3.02
C LEU A 99 11.71 -1.17 -4.40
N PRO A 100 12.85 -1.90 -4.45
CA PRO A 100 13.49 -2.27 -5.72
C PRO A 100 12.61 -3.17 -6.60
N GLY A 101 11.65 -3.86 -6.01
CA GLY A 101 10.66 -4.66 -6.75
C GLY A 101 9.81 -3.83 -7.71
N LEU A 102 9.64 -2.53 -7.47
CA LEU A 102 8.90 -1.62 -8.37
C LEU A 102 9.66 -1.31 -9.66
N ALA A 103 10.97 -1.55 -9.71
CA ALA A 103 11.77 -1.33 -10.94
C ALA A 103 11.28 -2.19 -12.11
N CYS A 104 10.46 -3.23 -11.86
CA CYS A 104 9.80 -3.99 -12.92
C CYS A 104 8.92 -3.11 -13.84
N LEU A 105 8.36 -2.01 -13.31
CA LEU A 105 7.53 -1.06 -14.07
C LEU A 105 8.30 -0.30 -15.17
N ASN A 106 9.64 -0.30 -15.12
CA ASN A 106 10.47 0.26 -16.17
C ASN A 106 10.59 -0.66 -17.40
N PHE A 107 10.02 -1.88 -17.34
CA PHE A 107 10.03 -2.82 -18.45
C PHE A 107 8.65 -2.86 -19.14
N PRO A 108 8.61 -2.87 -20.49
CA PRO A 108 7.37 -2.93 -21.26
C PRO A 108 6.43 -4.05 -20.83
N ILE A 109 6.96 -5.23 -20.54
CA ILE A 109 6.18 -6.41 -20.16
C ILE A 109 5.32 -6.22 -18.90
N THR A 110 5.73 -5.31 -18.00
CA THR A 110 4.99 -5.03 -16.76
C THR A 110 4.10 -3.81 -16.89
N ILE A 111 4.55 -2.76 -17.59
CA ILE A 111 3.77 -1.52 -17.71
C ILE A 111 2.68 -1.59 -18.78
N GLN A 112 2.87 -2.37 -19.84
CA GLN A 112 1.94 -2.45 -20.96
C GLN A 112 0.54 -2.97 -20.55
N PRO A 113 0.39 -4.01 -19.72
CA PRO A 113 -0.93 -4.45 -19.24
C PRO A 113 -1.69 -3.37 -18.46
N ILE A 114 -0.98 -2.45 -17.79
CA ILE A 114 -1.56 -1.33 -17.06
C ILE A 114 -1.95 -0.22 -18.05
N ALA A 115 -1.05 0.11 -18.99
CA ALA A 115 -1.29 1.13 -20.01
C ALA A 115 -2.47 0.77 -20.93
N GLU A 116 -2.63 -0.50 -21.28
CA GLU A 116 -3.73 -1.00 -22.12
C GLU A 116 -5.11 -0.86 -21.46
N LYS A 117 -5.18 -0.70 -20.13
CA LYS A 117 -6.45 -0.47 -19.40
C LYS A 117 -6.90 0.98 -19.40
N LEU A 118 -5.99 1.91 -19.71
CA LEU A 118 -6.31 3.33 -19.75
C LEU A 118 -7.38 3.62 -20.82
N PRO A 119 -8.12 4.73 -20.67
CA PRO A 119 -9.02 5.21 -21.70
C PRO A 119 -8.33 5.38 -23.06
N VAL A 120 -9.10 5.18 -24.14
CA VAL A 120 -8.58 5.21 -25.52
C VAL A 120 -7.94 6.55 -25.86
N SER A 121 -8.42 7.66 -25.28
CA SER A 121 -7.82 8.98 -25.50
C SER A 121 -6.42 9.15 -24.88
N LEU A 122 -6.06 8.31 -23.90
CA LEU A 122 -4.81 8.40 -23.14
C LEU A 122 -3.74 7.41 -23.62
N ARG A 123 -4.11 6.23 -24.13
CA ARG A 123 -3.13 5.21 -24.59
C ARG A 123 -2.13 5.77 -25.62
N PRO A 124 -2.54 6.50 -26.67
CA PRO A 124 -1.60 7.01 -27.67
C PRO A 124 -0.68 8.11 -27.13
N LYS A 125 -1.07 8.77 -26.03
CA LYS A 125 -0.22 9.76 -25.36
C LYS A 125 0.83 9.06 -24.51
N TRP A 126 0.42 8.01 -23.79
CA TRP A 126 1.32 7.17 -23.02
C TRP A 126 2.41 6.53 -23.89
N GLU A 127 2.05 5.98 -25.06
CA GLU A 127 3.00 5.34 -25.98
C GLU A 127 4.03 6.32 -26.58
N LYS A 128 3.66 7.61 -26.73
CA LYS A 128 4.56 8.63 -27.28
C LYS A 128 5.64 9.06 -26.31
N ASP A 129 5.37 9.02 -25.01
CA ASP A 129 6.31 9.43 -23.97
C ASP A 129 7.28 8.31 -23.55
N GLN A 130 7.16 7.10 -24.14
CA GLN A 130 8.06 5.97 -23.91
C GLN A 130 9.27 5.91 -24.88
N TYR A 131 9.33 6.81 -25.87
CA TYR A 131 10.40 6.92 -26.88
C TYR A 131 11.05 8.30 -26.86
#